data_AF-A0A399SYY0-F1
#
_entry.id   AF-A0A399SYY0-F1
#
_cell.length_a   1.000
_cell.length_b   1.000
_cell.length_c   1.000
_cell.angle_alpha   90.00
_cell.angle_beta   90.00
_cell.angle_gamma   90.00
#
_symmetry.space_group_name_H-M   'P 1'
#
loop_
_entity.id
_entity.type
_entity.pdbx_description
1 polymer ?
#
loop_
_entity_poly.entity_id
_entity_poly.type
_entity_poly.pdbx_seq_one_letter_code
_entity_poly.pdbx_strand_id
1 'polypeptide(L)' 'MNDKKEVDISRVNNPYEKDVLTFLSRNGKCIYGDIIKELKISASKGQEAIYSLLNKGFIKHQDKTSYIELNVDLK' A
#
# COMPACT_ATOMS: atom_id res chain seq x y z
N MET A 1 17.34 14.94 -4.05
CA MET A 1 16.46 14.63 -5.19
C MET A 1 15.66 13.41 -4.79
N ASN A 2 14.39 13.58 -4.39
CA ASN A 2 13.50 12.46 -4.11
C ASN A 2 12.70 12.20 -5.39
N ASP A 3 13.24 11.33 -6.25
CA ASP A 3 12.50 10.79 -7.39
C ASP A 3 11.49 9.76 -6.87
N LYS A 4 10.42 10.23 -6.23
CA LYS A 4 9.27 9.37 -5.98
C LYS A 4 8.70 8.96 -7.32
N LYS A 5 8.60 7.65 -7.57
CA LYS A 5 7.97 7.15 -8.79
C LYS A 5 6.51 7.58 -8.81
N GLU A 6 6.04 8.10 -9.94
CA GLU A 6 4.61 8.28 -10.18
C GLU A 6 3.99 6.93 -10.55
N VAL A 7 2.89 6.58 -9.88
CA VAL A 7 2.12 5.38 -10.19
C VAL A 7 0.70 5.80 -10.57
N ASP A 8 0.35 5.52 -11.83
CA ASP A 8 -1.03 5.61 -12.31
C ASP A 8 -1.83 4.44 -11.73
N ILE A 9 -2.72 4.75 -10.79
CA ILE A 9 -3.47 3.72 -10.06
C ILE A 9 -4.38 2.92 -10.99
N SER A 10 -4.81 3.49 -12.11
CA SER A 10 -5.69 2.81 -13.07
C SER A 10 -5.04 1.56 -13.66
N ARG A 11 -3.71 1.55 -13.79
CA ARG A 11 -2.88 0.47 -14.35
C ARG A 11 -2.59 -0.68 -13.39
N VAL A 12 -2.98 -0.54 -12.12
CA VAL A 12 -2.83 -1.62 -11.13
C VAL A 12 -3.93 -2.65 -11.35
N ASN A 13 -3.59 -3.83 -11.85
CA ASN A 13 -4.59 -4.84 -12.21
C ASN A 13 -5.20 -5.58 -11.01
N ASN A 14 -4.50 -5.61 -9.88
CA ASN A 14 -4.99 -6.28 -8.67
C ASN A 14 -5.90 -5.32 -7.88
N PRO A 15 -7.19 -5.66 -7.68
CA PRO A 15 -8.13 -4.80 -6.96
C PRO A 15 -7.71 -4.55 -5.50
N TYR A 16 -7.16 -5.56 -4.82
CA TYR A 16 -6.70 -5.41 -3.44
C TYR A 16 -5.48 -4.47 -3.33
N GLU A 17 -4.59 -4.50 -4.33
CA GLU A 17 -3.49 -3.54 -4.40
C GLU A 17 -4.00 -2.11 -4.59
N LYS A 18 -4.99 -1.91 -5.47
CA LYS A 18 -5.65 -0.61 -5.66
C LYS A 18 -6.28 -0.10 -4.36
N ASP A 19 -6.96 -0.97 -3.63
CA ASP A 19 -7.62 -0.61 -2.38
C ASP A 19 -6.60 -0.19 -1.32
N VAL A 20 -5.50 -0.94 -1.16
CA VAL A 20 -4.41 -0.61 -0.24
C VAL A 20 -3.75 0.72 -0.59
N LEU A 21 -3.42 0.95 -1.87
CA LEU A 21 -2.81 2.21 -2.33
C LEU A 21 -3.75 3.40 -2.09
N THR A 22 -5.02 3.25 -2.44
CA THR A 22 -6.06 4.28 -2.21
C THR A 22 -6.21 4.58 -0.72
N PHE A 23 -6.24 3.54 0.12
CA PHE A 23 -6.37 3.68 1.56
C PHE A 23 -5.21 4.45 2.18
N LEU A 24 -3.97 4.09 1.83
CA LEU A 24 -2.78 4.78 2.31
C LEU A 24 -2.66 6.21 1.76
N SER A 25 -3.15 6.48 0.55
CA SER A 25 -3.21 7.84 -0.01
C SER A 25 -4.11 8.77 0.81
N ARG A 26 -5.23 8.25 1.31
CA ARG A 26 -6.20 9.02 2.10
C ARG A 26 -5.82 9.15 3.57
N ASN A 27 -5.26 8.09 4.15
CA ASN A 27 -5.00 8.03 5.60
C ASN A 27 -3.53 8.29 5.96
N GLY A 28 -2.64 8.34 4.98
CA GLY A 28 -1.20 8.40 5.20
C GLY A 28 -0.66 7.06 5.70
N LYS A 29 0.18 7.10 6.73
CA LYS A 29 0.80 5.90 7.30
C LYS A 29 -0.17 5.16 8.21
N CYS A 30 -0.24 3.84 8.05
CA CYS A 30 -1.15 2.98 8.80
C CYS A 30 -0.44 1.71 9.30
N ILE A 31 -0.93 1.11 10.38
CA ILE A 31 -0.42 -0.17 10.86
C ILE A 31 -0.87 -1.28 9.89
N TYR A 32 0.04 -2.23 9.58
CA TYR A 32 -0.21 -3.38 8.72
C TYR A 32 -1.56 -4.07 8.99
N GLY A 33 -1.83 -4.40 10.25
CA GLY A 33 -3.05 -5.11 10.65
C GLY A 33 -4.31 -4.27 10.46
N ASP A 34 -4.22 -2.96 10.69
CA ASP A 34 -5.35 -2.05 10.56
C ASP A 34 -5.75 -1.88 9.10
N ILE A 35 -4.79 -1.87 8.16
CA ILE A 35 -5.08 -1.80 6.73
C ILE A 35 -5.98 -2.98 6.30
N ILE A 36 -5.61 -4.20 6.71
CA ILE A 36 -6.37 -5.41 6.38
C ILE A 36 -7.77 -5.36 7.01
N LYS A 37 -7.84 -4.95 8.28
CA LYS A 37 -9.10 -4.86 9.04
C LYS A 37 -10.07 -3.84 8.44
N GLU A 38 -9.60 -2.61 8.18
CA GLU A 38 -10.42 -1.51 7.69
C GLU A 38 -10.91 -1.73 6.26
N LEU A 39 -10.07 -2.34 5.40
CA LEU A 39 -10.47 -2.71 4.04
C LEU A 39 -11.44 -3.92 4.00
N LYS A 40 -11.66 -4.59 5.14
CA LYS A 40 -12.52 -5.79 5.25
C LYS A 40 -12.13 -6.88 4.25
N ILE A 41 -10.85 -6.96 3.91
CA ILE A 41 -10.29 -7.99 3.03
C ILE A 41 -9.92 -9.22 3.86
N SER A 42 -9.98 -10.41 3.25
CA SER A 42 -9.48 -11.60 3.93
C SER A 42 -8.01 -11.41 4.27
N ALA A 43 -7.58 -11.95 5.42
CA ALA A 43 -6.21 -11.82 5.88
C ALA A 43 -5.23 -12.22 4.76
N SER A 44 -5.35 -13.44 4.21
CA SER A 44 -4.48 -13.93 3.15
C SER A 44 -4.39 -12.99 1.94
N LYS A 45 -5.52 -12.47 1.44
CA LYS A 45 -5.52 -11.55 0.28
C LYS A 45 -4.92 -10.19 0.61
N GLY A 46 -5.15 -9.68 1.81
CA GLY A 46 -4.49 -8.47 2.30
C GLY A 46 -2.98 -8.65 2.44
N GLN A 47 -2.54 -9.78 2.98
CA GLN A 47 -1.11 -10.09 3.09
C GLN A 47 -0.46 -10.19 1.70
N GLU A 48 -1.08 -10.92 0.76
CA GLU A 48 -0.62 -11.05 -0.63
C GLU A 48 -0.49 -9.68 -1.32
N ALA A 49 -1.51 -8.81 -1.19
CA ALA A 49 -1.53 -7.50 -1.81
C ALA A 49 -0.45 -6.57 -1.22
N ILE A 50 -0.34 -6.49 0.10
CA ILE A 50 0.66 -5.68 0.78
C ILE A 50 2.08 -6.16 0.43
N TYR A 51 2.32 -7.47 0.45
CA TYR A 51 3.61 -8.04 0.09
C TYR A 51 4.00 -7.72 -1.37
N SER A 52 3.05 -7.84 -2.30
CA SER A 52 3.25 -7.47 -3.70
C SER A 52 3.62 -5.99 -3.86
N LEU A 53 2.92 -5.09 -3.16
CA LEU A 53 3.19 -3.64 -3.20
C LEU A 53 4.55 -3.27 -2.57
N LEU A 54 4.95 -3.96 -1.50
CA LEU A 54 6.28 -3.81 -0.90
C LEU A 54 7.37 -4.22 -1.90
N ASN A 55 7.22 -5.37 -2.56
CA ASN A 55 8.17 -5.84 -3.58
C ASN A 55 8.24 -4.92 -4.80
N LYS A 56 7.12 -4.31 -5.20
CA LYS A 56 7.07 -3.29 -6.27
C LYS A 56 7.69 -1.95 -5.84
N GLY A 57 7.94 -1.76 -4.55
CA GLY A 57 8.45 -0.50 -3.98
C GLY A 57 7.40 0.62 -3.95
N PHE A 58 6.11 0.28 -4.07
CA PHE A 58 5.01 1.25 -4.08
C PHE A 58 4.65 1.71 -2.66
N ILE A 59 4.82 0.82 -1.71
CA ILE A 59 4.70 1.10 -0.28
C ILE A 59 6.00 0.68 0.41
N LYS A 60 6.23 1.20 1.61
CA LYS A 60 7.37 0.80 2.44
C LYS A 60 6.99 0.72 3.91
N HIS A 61 7.77 -0.03 4.67
CA HIS A 61 7.75 0.08 6.11
C HIS A 61 8.41 1.39 6.57
N GLN A 62 7.85 2.00 7.60
CA GLN A 62 8.54 3.06 8.33
C GLN A 62 9.49 2.41 9.34
N ASP A 63 10.80 2.50 9.07
CA ASP A 63 11.94 2.06 9.89
C ASP A 63 11.65 1.07 11.03
N LYS A 64 11.72 -0.24 10.73
CA LYS A 64 11.56 -1.35 11.69
C LYS A 64 10.24 -1.38 12.47
N THR A 65 9.22 -0.62 12.04
CA THR A 65 7.89 -0.67 12.64
C THR A 65 6.89 -1.42 11.77
N SER A 66 5.75 -1.76 12.36
CA SER A 66 4.59 -2.32 11.63
C SER A 66 3.83 -1.28 10.80
N TYR A 67 4.26 -0.01 10.80
CA TYR A 67 3.64 1.03 9.98
C TYR A 67 4.08 0.92 8.53
N ILE A 68 3.12 1.13 7.65
CA ILE A 68 3.26 1.16 6.20
C ILE A 68 2.85 2.53 5.71
N GLU A 69 3.60 3.07 4.76
CA GLU A 69 3.26 4.30 4.04
C GLU A 69 3.50 4.17 2.53
N LEU A 70 2.88 5.07 1.76
CA LEU A 70 3.16 5.22 0.34
C LEU A 70 4.61 5.67 0.13
N ASN A 71 5.27 5.03 -0.85
CA ASN A 71 6.60 5.40 -1.31
C ASN A 71 6.58 5.95 -2.75
N VAL A 72 5.40 6.23 -3.27
CA VAL A 72 5.12 6.72 -4.61
C VAL A 72 4.11 7.84 -4.54
N ASP A 73 4.08 8.67 -5.58
CA ASP A 73 3.01 9.65 -5.76
C ASP A 73 1.96 9.03 -6.70
N LEU A 74 0.70 9.00 -6.26
CA LEU A 74 -0.38 8.39 -7.01
C LEU A 74 -1.00 9.42 -7.96
N LYS A 75 -1.25 8.98 -9.20
CA LYS A 75 -1.94 9.73 -10.25
C LYS A 75 -3.22 9.04 -10.67
#